data_AF-A0A5N5SYM2-F1
#
_entry.id   AF-A0A5N5SYM2-F1
#
_cell.length_a   1.000
_cell.length_b   1.000
_cell.length_c   1.000
_cell.angle_alpha   90.00
_cell.angle_beta   90.00
_cell.angle_gamma   90.00
#
_symmetry.space_group_name_H-M   'P 1'
#
loop_
_entity.id
_entity.type
_entity.pdbx_description
1 polymer ?
#
loop_
_entity_poly.entity_id
_entity_poly.type
_entity_poly.pdbx_seq_one_letter_code
_entity_poly.pdbx_strand_id
1 'polypeptide(L)'
;MTSKEFMQCVTAVEGNWLAEVGDKFYSVNEGGSSRMEKRRMALAHKAAMEAEMAKAQETLKEREEDRLRRQESKRKQQVYDIGTPRHKSERNTSTRFGI
;
A
#
# COMPACT_ATOMS: atom_id res chain seq x y z
N MET A 1 5.12 2.35 60.77
CA MET A 1 3.96 2.03 59.91
C MET A 1 2.71 2.52 60.62
N THR A 2 1.93 3.40 60.00
CA THR A 2 0.63 3.84 60.54
C THR A 2 -0.45 2.81 60.16
N SER A 3 -1.53 2.71 60.92
CA SER A 3 -2.63 1.76 60.64
C SER A 3 -3.36 2.02 59.31
N LYS A 4 -3.14 3.19 58.71
CA LYS A 4 -3.69 3.58 57.41
C LYS A 4 -2.55 4.04 56.50
N GLU A 5 -2.67 3.69 55.24
CA GLU A 5 -1.79 4.15 54.17
C GLU A 5 -2.42 5.36 53.51
N PHE A 6 -1.61 6.40 53.27
CA PHE A 6 -2.04 7.63 52.63
C PHE A 6 -1.16 7.90 51.42
N MET A 7 -1.78 8.25 50.29
CA MET A 7 -1.06 8.70 49.10
C MET A 7 -0.83 10.22 49.19
N GLN A 8 0.38 10.67 48.90
CA GLN A 8 0.74 12.09 48.83
C GLN A 8 0.89 12.51 47.37
N CYS A 9 0.60 13.79 47.07
CA CYS A 9 0.67 14.37 45.72
C CYS A 9 -0.22 13.65 44.67
N VAL A 10 -1.53 13.55 44.94
CA VAL A 10 -2.49 12.90 44.04
C VAL A 10 -3.16 13.93 43.12
N THR A 11 -3.20 13.65 41.81
CA THR A 11 -3.93 14.44 40.80
C THR A 11 -4.93 13.54 40.09
N ALA A 12 -6.08 14.10 39.67
CA ALA A 12 -7.04 13.38 38.84
C ALA A 12 -6.45 13.11 37.45
N VAL A 13 -6.74 11.94 36.90
CA VAL A 13 -6.22 11.47 35.60
C VAL A 13 -7.34 10.75 34.84
N GLU A 14 -7.38 10.94 33.52
CA GLU A 14 -8.33 10.25 32.65
C GLU A 14 -7.90 8.79 32.38
N GLY A 15 -8.86 7.85 32.45
CA GLY A 15 -8.59 6.43 32.22
C GLY A 15 -8.11 6.11 30.80
N ASN A 16 -8.59 6.86 29.81
CA ASN A 16 -8.16 6.70 28.41
C ASN A 16 -6.69 7.08 28.24
N TRP A 17 -6.25 8.16 28.89
CA TRP A 17 -4.86 8.58 28.84
C TRP A 17 -3.90 7.53 29.40
N LEU A 18 -4.28 6.84 30.49
CA LEU A 18 -3.49 5.73 31.03
C LEU A 18 -3.43 4.53 30.07
N ALA A 19 -4.52 4.24 29.36
CA ALA A 19 -4.53 3.16 28.37
C ALA A 19 -3.65 3.47 27.14
N GLU A 20 -3.49 4.74 26.78
CA GLU A 20 -2.62 5.16 25.68
C GLU A 20 -1.13 5.11 26.06
N VAL A 21 -0.77 5.66 27.23
CA VAL A 21 0.63 5.70 27.70
C VAL A 21 1.09 4.31 28.17
N GLY A 22 0.19 3.55 28.78
CA GLY A 22 0.45 2.28 29.42
C GLY A 22 -0.34 1.13 28.81
N ASP A 23 -0.36 1.01 27.47
CA ASP A 23 -1.07 -0.04 26.72
C ASP A 23 -0.75 -1.48 27.20
N LYS A 24 0.44 -1.70 27.78
CA LYS A 24 0.81 -3.01 28.33
C LYS A 24 0.17 -3.33 29.67
N PHE A 25 -0.28 -2.32 30.41
CA PHE A 25 -0.77 -2.45 31.79
C PHE A 25 -2.25 -2.09 31.93
N TYR A 26 -2.77 -1.18 31.11
CA TYR A 26 -4.12 -0.63 31.24
C TYR A 26 -4.94 -0.85 29.98
N SER A 27 -6.23 -1.17 30.17
CA SER A 27 -7.21 -1.23 29.09
C SER A 27 -8.54 -0.64 29.56
N VAL A 28 -9.24 0.06 28.67
CA VAL A 28 -10.52 0.69 28.99
C VAL A 28 -11.66 -0.31 28.79
N ASN A 29 -12.39 -0.61 29.88
CA ASN A 29 -13.57 -1.44 29.82
C ASN A 29 -14.82 -0.58 29.60
N GLU A 30 -15.27 -0.49 28.36
CA GLU A 30 -16.43 0.30 27.94
C GLU A 30 -17.79 -0.42 28.19
N GLY A 31 -17.81 -1.50 28.97
CA GLY A 31 -19.03 -2.23 29.33
C GLY A 31 -19.56 -3.19 28.24
N GLY A 32 -20.52 -4.04 28.61
CA GLY A 32 -20.93 -5.25 27.87
C GLY A 32 -21.45 -5.07 26.43
N SER A 33 -21.80 -3.85 26.02
CA SER A 33 -22.19 -3.54 24.63
C SER A 33 -20.98 -3.38 23.70
N SER A 34 -19.82 -3.01 24.26
CA SER A 34 -18.59 -2.71 23.50
C SER A 34 -17.97 -3.94 22.82
N ARG A 35 -18.14 -5.16 23.35
CA ARG A 35 -17.47 -6.34 22.76
C ARG A 35 -18.09 -6.76 21.43
N MET A 36 -19.42 -6.72 21.30
CA MET A 36 -20.08 -6.96 20.01
C MET A 36 -19.80 -5.83 19.03
N GLU A 37 -19.79 -4.58 19.50
CA GLU A 37 -19.49 -3.42 18.67
C GLU A 37 -18.05 -3.44 18.14
N LYS A 38 -17.07 -3.72 19.00
CA LYS A 38 -15.66 -3.89 18.62
C LYS A 38 -15.49 -5.03 17.62
N ARG A 39 -16.22 -6.13 17.80
CA ARG A 39 -16.21 -7.24 16.82
C ARG A 39 -16.80 -6.80 15.48
N ARG A 40 -17.90 -6.05 15.48
CA ARG A 40 -18.53 -5.50 14.28
C ARG A 40 -17.59 -4.53 13.56
N MET A 41 -16.95 -3.61 14.30
CA MET A 41 -15.97 -2.69 13.76
C MET A 41 -14.75 -3.42 13.21
N ALA A 42 -14.21 -4.41 13.93
CA ALA A 42 -13.08 -5.21 13.45
C ALA A 42 -13.42 -5.98 12.16
N LEU A 43 -14.63 -6.55 12.07
CA LEU A 43 -15.09 -7.23 10.87
C LEU A 43 -15.28 -6.24 9.70
N ALA A 44 -15.89 -5.08 9.95
CA ALA A 44 -16.07 -4.04 8.94
C ALA A 44 -14.74 -3.49 8.45
N HIS A 45 -13.79 -3.24 9.35
CA HIS A 45 -12.43 -2.82 9.02
C HIS A 45 -11.71 -3.88 8.17
N LYS A 46 -11.82 -5.16 8.55
CA LYS A 46 -11.25 -6.26 7.76
C LYS A 46 -11.86 -6.33 6.36
N ALA A 47 -13.18 -6.24 6.24
CA ALA A 47 -13.87 -6.25 4.95
C ALA A 47 -13.47 -5.06 4.07
N ALA A 48 -13.33 -3.86 4.66
CA ALA A 48 -12.86 -2.67 3.95
C ALA A 48 -11.43 -2.87 3.43
N MET A 49 -10.53 -3.42 4.25
CA MET A 49 -9.16 -3.73 3.89
C MET A 49 -9.08 -4.78 2.76
N GLU A 50 -9.89 -5.84 2.84
CA GLU A 50 -9.95 -6.87 1.79
C GLU A 50 -10.44 -6.29 0.45
N ALA A 51 -11.45 -5.41 0.47
CA ALA A 51 -11.95 -4.75 -0.73
C ALA A 51 -10.90 -3.83 -1.37
N GLU A 52 -10.12 -3.11 -0.57
CA GLU A 52 -9.02 -2.27 -1.08
C GLU A 52 -7.90 -3.13 -1.70
N MET A 53 -7.52 -4.22 -1.05
CA MET A 53 -6.55 -5.19 -1.57
C MET A 53 -6.99 -5.81 -2.90
N ALA A 54 -8.27 -6.17 -3.03
CA ALA A 54 -8.80 -6.73 -4.28
C ALA A 54 -8.70 -5.73 -5.44
N LYS A 55 -9.10 -4.47 -5.22
CA LYS A 55 -8.94 -3.40 -6.23
C LYS A 55 -7.49 -3.18 -6.61
N ALA A 56 -6.59 -3.15 -5.62
CA ALA A 56 -5.16 -3.02 -5.87
C ALA A 56 -4.64 -4.19 -6.73
N GLN A 57 -5.06 -5.42 -6.44
CA GLN A 57 -4.67 -6.60 -7.22
C GLN A 57 -5.18 -6.55 -8.67
N GLU A 58 -6.41 -6.10 -8.92
CA GLU A 58 -6.93 -5.94 -10.28
C GLU A 58 -6.12 -4.94 -11.08
N THR A 59 -5.82 -3.77 -10.51
CA THR A 59 -4.99 -2.76 -11.20
C THR A 59 -3.57 -3.26 -11.49
N LEU A 60 -3.00 -4.08 -10.61
CA LEU A 60 -1.68 -4.69 -10.83
C LEU A 60 -1.74 -5.74 -11.94
N LYS A 61 -2.80 -6.56 -12.01
CA LYS A 61 -2.99 -7.54 -13.08
C LYS A 61 -3.15 -6.87 -14.44
N GLU A 62 -3.98 -5.83 -14.53
CA GLU A 62 -4.16 -5.08 -15.77
C GLU A 62 -2.84 -4.47 -16.27
N ARG A 63 -2.05 -3.88 -15.35
CA ARG A 63 -0.72 -3.37 -15.67
C ARG A 63 0.26 -4.45 -16.14
N GLU A 64 0.21 -5.64 -15.53
CA GLU A 64 1.02 -6.79 -15.94
C GLU A 64 0.63 -7.29 -17.34
N GLU A 65 -0.66 -7.43 -17.62
CA GLU A 65 -1.16 -7.86 -18.93
C GLU A 65 -0.79 -6.87 -20.03
N ASP A 66 -0.94 -5.56 -19.78
CA ASP A 66 -0.49 -4.52 -20.70
C ASP A 66 1.02 -4.58 -20.95
N ARG A 67 1.81 -4.84 -19.89
CA ARG A 67 3.26 -4.98 -19.99
C ARG A 67 3.62 -6.19 -20.85
N LEU A 68 2.98 -7.33 -20.63
CA LEU A 68 3.18 -8.55 -21.42
C LEU A 68 2.79 -8.33 -22.89
N ARG A 69 1.63 -7.74 -23.17
CA ARG A 69 1.17 -7.44 -24.54
C ARG A 69 2.12 -6.50 -25.28
N ARG A 70 2.67 -5.48 -24.60
CA ARG A 70 3.70 -4.60 -25.16
C ARG A 70 5.00 -5.34 -25.42
N GLN A 71 5.43 -6.23 -24.53
CA GLN A 71 6.62 -7.06 -24.74
C GLN A 71 6.46 -8.02 -25.92
N GLU A 72 5.32 -8.69 -26.06
CA GLU A 72 5.03 -9.54 -27.21
C GLU A 72 5.03 -8.77 -28.53
N SER A 73 4.44 -7.58 -28.55
CA SER A 73 4.43 -6.72 -29.73
C SER A 73 5.85 -6.30 -30.13
N LYS A 74 6.71 -5.94 -29.15
CA LYS A 74 8.14 -5.66 -29.38
C LYS A 74 8.91 -6.89 -29.88
N ARG A 75 8.65 -8.08 -29.32
CA ARG A 75 9.27 -9.34 -29.80
C ARG A 75 8.88 -9.66 -31.24
N LYS A 76 7.61 -9.48 -31.60
CA LYS A 76 7.15 -9.67 -32.99
C LYS A 76 7.82 -8.69 -33.94
N GLN A 77 7.88 -7.39 -33.60
CA GLN A 77 8.60 -6.38 -34.40
C GLN A 77 10.08 -6.73 -34.61
N GLN A 78 10.79 -7.18 -33.56
CA GLN A 78 12.18 -7.60 -33.68
C GLN A 78 12.37 -8.80 -34.63
N VAL A 79 11.44 -9.76 -34.65
CA VAL A 79 11.49 -10.90 -35.58
C VAL A 79 11.29 -10.45 -37.03
N TYR A 80 10.39 -9.49 -37.29
CA TYR A 80 10.22 -8.92 -38.63
C TYR A 80 11.46 -8.13 -39.09
N ASP A 81 12.15 -7.42 -38.20
CA ASP A 81 13.38 -6.69 -38.50
C ASP A 81 14.60 -7.61 -38.80
N ILE A 82 14.60 -8.85 -38.30
CA ILE A 82 15.69 -9.82 -38.56
C ILE A 82 15.49 -10.52 -39.93
N GLY A 83 14.24 -10.70 -40.37
CA GLY A 83 13.90 -11.38 -41.62
C GLY A 83 13.73 -10.46 -42.83
N THR A 84 13.61 -9.14 -42.62
CA THR A 84 13.59 -8.17 -43.72
C THR A 84 15.01 -7.67 -44.00
N PRO A 85 15.53 -7.77 -45.24
CA PRO A 85 16.78 -7.12 -45.58
C PRO A 85 16.58 -5.62 -45.34
N ARG A 86 17.27 -5.08 -44.34
CA ARG A 86 17.33 -3.64 -44.10
C ARG A 86 17.84 -2.99 -45.38
N HIS A 87 16.93 -2.46 -46.20
CA HIS A 87 17.27 -1.63 -47.34
C HIS A 87 17.88 -0.36 -46.75
N LYS A 88 19.21 -0.32 -46.65
CA LYS A 88 19.92 0.90 -46.29
C LYS A 88 19.66 1.87 -47.43
N SER A 89 18.62 2.69 -47.31
CA SER A 89 18.48 3.85 -48.16
C SER A 89 19.76 4.68 -48.00
N GLU A 90 20.33 4.96 -49.15
CA GLU A 90 21.69 5.45 -49.30
C GLU A 90 21.88 6.77 -48.56
N ARG A 91 23.04 6.87 -47.90
CA ARG A 91 23.84 8.09 -47.70
C ARG A 91 23.11 9.40 -48.02
N ASN A 92 22.50 10.03 -47.01
CA ASN A 92 22.26 11.45 -47.06
C ASN A 92 23.54 12.18 -46.61
N THR A 93 24.54 12.24 -47.49
CA THR A 93 25.64 13.20 -47.36
C THR A 93 25.13 14.55 -47.85
N SER A 94 24.48 15.30 -46.95
CA SER A 94 24.19 16.72 -47.18
C SER A 94 24.93 17.55 -46.15
N THR A 95 26.23 17.77 -46.41
CA THR A 95 26.88 19.02 -46.00
C THR A 95 27.87 19.41 -47.09
N ARG A 96 27.28 20.04 -48.11
CA ARG A 96 27.81 21.08 -49.00
C ARG A 96 29.26 21.52 -48.71
N PHE A 97 30.12 21.32 -49.71
CA PHE A 97 31.40 22.02 -49.87
C PHE A 97 31.21 23.55 -49.80
N GLY A 98 32.12 24.24 -49.10
CA GLY A 98 32.21 25.69 -49.12
C GLY A 98 33.29 26.26 -48.18
N ILE A 99 34.51 26.38 -48.73
CA ILE A 99 35.71 27.14 -48.30
C ILE A 99 36.35 26.74 -46.97
#